data_AF-A0A800AGT1-F1
#
_entry.id   AF-A0A800AGT1-F1
#
_cell.length_a   1.000
_cell.length_b   1.000
_cell.length_c   1.000
_cell.angle_alpha   90.00
_cell.angle_beta   90.00
_cell.angle_gamma   90.00
#
_symmetry.space_group_name_H-M   'P 1'
#
loop_
_entity.id
_entity.type
_entity.pdbx_description
1 polymer ?
#
loop_
_entity_poly.entity_id
_entity_poly.type
_entity_poly.pdbx_seq_one_letter_code
_entity_poly.pdbx_strand_id
1 'polypeptide(L)'
;MTEQSRLSIGDEVLIITGADDENTGVLVGSNEDTVNERMLYTVKIENRLWVGPANRVFSTGTTAEDARELLREYEAKQSDELLVQQAQREEEERRLTEAEDVEEAEPTEE
;
A
#
# COMPACT_ATOMS: atom_id res chain seq x y z
N MET A 1 -20.45 5.72 11.84
CA MET A 1 -19.69 5.99 10.59
C MET A 1 -18.67 7.05 10.97
N THR A 2 -17.42 6.65 11.18
CA THR A 2 -16.34 7.60 11.52
C THR A 2 -16.01 8.37 10.25
N GLU A 3 -16.21 9.69 10.28
CA GLU A 3 -15.71 10.62 9.25
C GLU A 3 -14.21 10.37 9.11
N GLN A 4 -13.80 9.67 8.05
CA GLN A 4 -12.41 9.73 7.62
C GLN A 4 -12.19 11.14 7.13
N SER A 5 -11.63 12.00 7.98
CA SER A 5 -11.22 13.35 7.64
C SER A 5 -10.41 13.29 6.34
N ARG A 6 -11.04 13.72 5.24
CA ARG A 6 -10.38 13.83 3.93
C ARG A 6 -9.39 14.97 4.05
N LEU A 7 -8.11 14.63 4.14
CA LEU A 7 -7.03 15.61 4.06
C LEU A 7 -7.21 16.46 2.81
N SER A 8 -7.21 17.77 2.99
CA SER A 8 -7.43 18.76 1.95
C SER A 8 -6.15 19.57 1.72
N ILE A 9 -5.98 20.06 0.50
CA ILE A 9 -4.88 20.97 0.19
C ILE A 9 -5.02 22.22 1.06
N GLY A 10 -3.95 22.58 1.77
CA GLY A 10 -3.90 23.65 2.76
C GLY A 10 -3.95 23.15 4.21
N ASP A 11 -4.28 21.88 4.45
CA ASP A 11 -4.29 21.32 5.80
C ASP A 11 -2.88 21.11 6.34
N GLU A 12 -2.72 21.36 7.63
CA GLU A 12 -1.53 20.94 8.36
C GLU A 12 -1.59 19.43 8.59
N VAL A 13 -0.49 18.75 8.30
CA VAL A 13 -0.38 17.30 8.32
C VAL A 13 0.89 16.86 9.03
N LEU A 14 0.80 15.69 9.67
CA LEU A 14 1.92 14.95 10.21
C LEU A 14 2.44 13.96 9.16
N ILE A 15 3.75 13.87 9.00
CA ILE A 15 4.42 13.04 8.01
C ILE A 15 5.40 12.13 8.73
N ILE A 16 5.29 10.83 8.49
CA ILE A 16 6.23 9.83 9.03
C ILE A 16 7.16 9.37 7.90
N THR A 17 8.42 9.81 7.92
CA THR A 17 9.38 9.53 6.84
C THR A 17 10.27 8.32 7.11
N GLY A 18 10.34 7.86 8.36
CA GLY A 18 11.07 6.67 8.81
C GLY A 18 10.49 6.12 10.11
N ALA A 19 11.21 5.20 10.78
CA ALA A 19 10.75 4.60 12.04
C ALA A 19 10.53 5.64 13.15
N ASP A 20 11.44 6.63 13.23
CA ASP A 20 11.44 7.64 14.28
C ASP A 20 11.37 9.08 13.74
N ASP A 21 11.47 9.28 12.42
CA ASP A 21 11.43 10.61 11.79
C ASP A 21 10.01 11.07 11.50
N GLU A 22 9.48 11.93 12.37
CA GLU A 22 8.23 12.66 12.18
C GLU A 22 8.50 14.12 11.78
N ASN A 23 7.69 14.64 10.86
CA ASN A 23 7.75 16.02 10.41
C ASN A 23 6.34 16.58 10.28
N THR A 24 6.16 17.86 10.55
CA THR A 24 4.89 18.55 10.33
C THR A 24 5.02 19.47 9.11
N GLY A 25 3.96 19.57 8.32
CA GLY A 25 3.95 20.44 7.15
C GLY A 25 2.55 20.73 6.65
N VAL A 26 2.45 21.41 5.51
CA VAL A 26 1.17 21.74 4.87
C VAL A 26 1.00 20.94 3.60
N LEU A 27 -0.12 20.23 3.47
CA LEU A 27 -0.45 19.49 2.24
C LEU A 27 -0.67 20.50 1.10
N VAL A 28 0.19 20.48 0.08
CA VAL A 28 0.10 21.43 -1.05
C VAL A 28 -0.39 20.77 -2.34
N GLY A 29 -0.41 19.44 -2.41
CA GLY A 29 -0.93 18.74 -3.57
C GLY A 29 -0.99 17.23 -3.39
N SER A 30 -1.73 16.59 -4.29
CA SER A 30 -1.80 15.14 -4.44
C SER A 30 -1.60 14.79 -5.91
N ASN A 31 -0.96 13.65 -6.17
CA ASN A 31 -0.72 13.13 -7.50
C ASN A 31 -0.89 11.61 -7.47
N GLU A 32 -1.46 11.04 -8.52
CA GLU A 32 -1.61 9.59 -8.66
C GLU A 32 -0.40 9.05 -9.44
N ASP A 33 0.36 8.17 -8.80
CA ASP A 33 1.41 7.40 -9.44
C ASP A 33 0.75 6.20 -10.12
N THR A 34 0.40 6.39 -11.40
CA THR A 34 -0.27 5.37 -12.23
C THR A 34 0.60 4.15 -12.49
N VAL A 35 1.93 4.24 -12.27
CA VAL A 35 2.85 3.12 -12.49
C VAL A 35 2.83 2.16 -11.31
N ASN A 36 2.75 2.70 -10.10
CA ASN A 36 2.72 1.92 -8.86
C ASN A 36 1.32 1.88 -8.22
N GLU A 37 0.29 2.33 -8.95
CA GLU A 37 -1.12 2.39 -8.52
C GLU A 37 -1.30 2.98 -7.11
N ARG A 38 -0.56 4.04 -6.81
CA ARG A 38 -0.51 4.64 -5.46
C ARG A 38 -0.70 6.15 -5.49
N MET A 39 -1.27 6.69 -4.43
CA MET A 39 -1.40 8.13 -4.26
C MET A 39 -0.15 8.70 -3.60
N LEU A 40 0.40 9.76 -4.19
CA LEU A 40 1.51 10.55 -3.68
C LEU A 40 1.01 11.91 -3.19
N TYR A 41 1.45 12.33 -2.02
CA TYR A 41 1.20 13.65 -1.48
C TYR A 41 2.45 14.50 -1.53
N THR A 42 2.25 15.79 -1.85
CA THR A 42 3.27 16.83 -1.77
C THR A 42 2.99 17.67 -0.55
N VAL A 43 3.94 17.67 0.39
CA VAL A 43 3.82 18.40 1.65
C VAL A 43 4.95 19.41 1.75
N LYS A 44 4.63 20.65 2.09
CA LYS A 44 5.60 21.71 2.35
C LYS A 44 6.01 21.66 3.81
N ILE A 45 7.27 21.33 4.07
CA ILE A 45 7.88 21.30 5.40
C ILE A 45 8.84 22.48 5.46
N GLU A 46 8.52 23.52 6.22
CA GLU A 46 9.31 24.75 6.29
C GLU A 46 9.68 25.31 4.89
N ASN A 47 10.96 25.20 4.51
CA ASN A 47 11.51 25.71 3.25
C ASN A 47 11.86 24.60 2.24
N ARG A 48 11.35 23.37 2.44
CA ARG A 48 11.53 22.22 1.56
C ARG A 48 10.17 21.60 1.18
N LEU A 49 10.15 20.91 0.04
CA LEU A 49 9.00 20.09 -0.39
C LEU A 49 9.36 18.62 -0.18
N TRP A 50 8.44 17.90 0.45
CA TRP A 50 8.49 16.45 0.55
C TRP A 50 7.42 15.87 -0.37
N VAL A 51 7.80 14.86 -1.15
CA VAL A 51 6.89 14.09 -1.99
C VAL A 51 7.02 12.64 -1.58
N GLY A 52 5.91 12.02 -1.23
CA GLY A 52 5.92 10.62 -0.82
C GLY A 52 4.51 10.03 -0.77
N PRO A 53 4.41 8.76 -0.37
CA PRO A 53 3.14 8.04 -0.44
C PRO A 53 2.15 8.58 0.59
N ALA A 54 0.88 8.63 0.20
CA ALA A 54 -0.20 9.22 1.00
C ALA A 54 -0.44 8.48 2.32
N ASN A 55 -0.12 7.18 2.39
CA ASN A 55 -0.22 6.39 3.62
C ASN A 55 0.72 6.85 4.75
N ARG A 56 1.71 7.70 4.44
CA ARG A 56 2.64 8.28 5.43
C ARG A 56 2.22 9.67 5.91
N VAL A 57 1.08 10.17 5.44
CA VAL A 57 0.59 11.52 5.75
C VAL A 57 -0.69 11.41 6.54
N PHE A 58 -0.71 12.04 7.71
CA PHE A 58 -1.78 11.96 8.69
C PHE A 58 -2.27 13.36 9.06
N SER A 59 -3.50 13.45 9.55
CA SER A 59 -3.98 14.70 10.13
C SER A 59 -3.20 15.03 11.40
N THR A 60 -3.02 16.31 11.72
CA THR A 60 -2.41 16.74 12.99
C THR A 60 -3.21 16.35 14.23
N GLY A 61 -4.45 15.87 14.07
CA GLY A 61 -5.21 15.23 15.14
C GLY A 61 -4.77 13.79 15.47
N THR A 62 -3.91 13.18 14.64
CA THR A 62 -3.37 11.83 14.84
C THR A 62 -2.01 11.93 15.54
N THR A 63 -1.82 11.18 16.62
CA THR A 63 -0.52 11.13 17.30
C THR A 63 0.50 10.35 16.47
N ALA A 64 1.79 10.58 16.71
CA ALA A 64 2.84 9.81 16.04
C ALA A 64 2.76 8.30 16.35
N GLU A 65 2.30 7.92 17.54
CA GLU A 65 2.10 6.52 17.92
C GLU A 65 0.97 5.88 17.12
N ASP A 66 -0.19 6.54 17.03
CA ASP A 66 -1.32 6.09 16.20
C ASP A 66 -0.93 6.01 14.72
N ALA A 67 -0.24 7.02 14.19
CA ALA A 67 0.23 7.05 12.81
C ALA A 67 1.16 5.88 12.48
N ARG A 68 2.07 5.52 13.41
CA ARG A 68 2.97 4.37 13.27
C ARG A 68 2.21 3.05 13.34
N GLU A 69 1.21 2.94 14.21
CA GLU A 69 0.35 1.75 14.27
C GLU A 69 -0.40 1.55 12.95
N LEU A 70 -1.04 2.60 12.44
CA LEU A 70 -1.74 2.57 11.15
C LEU A 70 -0.82 2.19 9.98
N LEU A 71 0.42 2.68 9.97
CA LEU A 71 1.43 2.30 8.98
C LEU A 71 1.75 0.81 9.07
N ARG A 72 2.00 0.30 10.29
CA ARG A 72 2.31 -1.12 10.49
C ARG A 72 1.15 -2.02 10.05
N GLU A 73 -0.09 -1.64 10.37
CA GLU A 73 -1.28 -2.36 9.91
C GLU A 73 -1.43 -2.35 8.39
N TYR A 74 -1.15 -1.20 7.75
CA TYR A 74 -1.19 -1.07 6.31
C TYR A 74 -0.14 -1.96 5.63
N GLU A 75 1.10 -1.93 6.10
CA GLU A 75 2.20 -2.77 5.58
C GLU A 75 1.93 -4.26 5.80
N ALA A 76 1.36 -4.64 6.95
CA ALA A 76 0.98 -6.02 7.22
C ALA A 76 -0.11 -6.53 6.26
N LYS A 77 -1.14 -5.72 5.99
CA LYS A 77 -2.20 -6.08 5.03
C LYS A 77 -1.68 -6.24 3.60
N GLN A 78 -0.80 -5.33 3.15
CA GLN A 78 -0.19 -5.43 1.84
C GLN A 78 0.68 -6.69 1.70
N SER A 79 1.44 -7.04 2.74
CA SER A 79 2.22 -8.28 2.74
C SER A 79 1.35 -9.54 2.70
N ASP A 80 0.25 -9.57 3.46
CA ASP A 80 -0.68 -10.71 3.47
C ASP A 80 -1.35 -10.91 2.11
N GLU A 81 -1.83 -9.82 1.49
CA GLU A 81 -2.45 -9.86 0.17
C GLU A 81 -1.48 -10.37 -0.91
N LEU A 82 -0.21 -9.94 -0.86
CA LEU A 82 0.84 -10.43 -1.76
C LEU A 82 1.11 -11.92 -1.56
N LEU A 83 1.12 -12.41 -0.31
CA LEU A 83 1.31 -13.84 -0.02
C LEU A 83 0.14 -14.67 -0.54
N VAL A 84 -1.10 -14.18 -0.37
CA VAL A 84 -2.29 -14.84 -0.91
C VAL A 84 -2.24 -14.91 -2.43
N GLN A 85 -1.87 -13.82 -3.11
CA GLN A 85 -1.72 -13.83 -4.57
C GLN A 85 -0.64 -14.80 -5.05
N GLN A 86 0.48 -14.93 -4.32
CA GLN A 86 1.52 -15.90 -4.65
C GLN A 86 1.04 -17.34 -4.46
N ALA A 87 0.36 -17.63 -3.35
CA ALA A 87 -0.19 -18.96 -3.10
C ALA A 87 -1.22 -19.37 -4.16
N GLN A 88 -2.06 -18.44 -4.62
CA GLN A 88 -3.01 -18.68 -5.71
C GLN A 88 -2.31 -18.98 -7.03
N ARG A 89 -1.23 -18.25 -7.38
CA ARG A 89 -0.44 -18.54 -8.58
C ARG A 89 0.22 -19.91 -8.52
N GLU A 90 0.78 -20.30 -7.37
CA GLU A 90 1.37 -21.64 -7.21
C GLU A 90 0.32 -22.75 -7.34
N GLU A 91 -0.88 -22.56 -6.77
CA GLU A 91 -1.98 -23.52 -6.91
C GLU A 91 -2.50 -23.61 -8.36
N GLU A 92 -2.61 -22.48 -9.06
CA GLU A 92 -3.01 -22.43 -10.47
C GLU A 92 -1.97 -23.11 -11.38
N GLU A 93 -0.67 -22.86 -11.16
CA GLU A 93 0.42 -23.52 -11.90
C GLU A 93 0.41 -25.04 -11.70
N ARG A 94 0.19 -25.51 -10.46
CA ARG A 94 0.03 -26.94 -10.17
C ARG A 94 -1.17 -27.55 -10.89
N ARG A 95 -2.30 -26.85 -10.93
CA ARG A 95 -3.50 -27.31 -11.66
C ARG A 95 -3.28 -27.41 -13.16
N LEU A 96 -2.58 -26.45 -13.76
CA LEU A 96 -2.26 -26.49 -15.18
C LEU A 96 -1.33 -27.65 -15.52
N THR A 97 -0.30 -27.87 -14.68
CA THR A 97 0.65 -28.97 -14.87
C THR A 97 -0.02 -30.35 -14.73
N GLU A 98 -0.93 -30.53 -13.78
CA GLU A 98 -1.68 -31.78 -13.62
C GLU A 98 -2.67 -32.04 -14.76
N ALA A 99 -3.26 -30.98 -15.35
CA ALA A 99 -4.18 -31.10 -16.48
C ALA A 99 -3.48 -31.54 -17.78
N GLU A 100 -2.25 -31.08 -18.04
CA GLU A 100 -1.45 -31.53 -19.20
C GLU A 100 -1.08 -33.02 -19.10
N ASP A 101 -0.73 -33.53 -17.90
CA ASP A 101 -0.35 -34.93 -17.69
C ASP A 101 -1.55 -35.90 -17.91
N VAL A 102 -2.78 -35.43 -17.67
CA VAL A 102 -4.01 -36.21 -17.88
C VAL A 102 -4.44 -36.29 -19.36
N GLU A 103 -4.12 -35.30 -20.19
CA GLU A 103 -4.39 -35.35 -21.64
C GLU A 103 -3.39 -36.25 -22.40
N GLU A 104 -2.18 -36.51 -21.88
CA GLU A 104 -1.23 -37.45 -22.51
C GLU A 104 -1.53 -38.93 -22.20
N ALA A 105 -2.39 -39.22 -21.22
CA ALA A 105 -2.77 -40.57 -20.85
C ALA A 105 -3.97 -41.10 -21.67
N GLU A 106 -3.89 -41.10 -23.01
CA GLU A 106 -4.79 -41.92 -23.82
C GLU A 106 -4.47 -43.42 -23.55
N PRO A 107 -5.46 -44.27 -23.22
CA PRO A 107 -5.22 -45.68 -23.04
C PRO A 107 -4.96 -46.31 -24.41
N THR A 108 -3.74 -46.75 -24.68
CA THR A 108 -3.51 -47.78 -25.69
C THR A 108 -4.29 -49.04 -25.27
N GLU A 109 -5.50 -49.21 -25.81
CA GLU A 109 -6.23 -50.48 -25.81
C GLU A 109 -5.41 -51.55 -26.56
N GLU A 110 -5.19 -52.70 -25.92
CA GLU A 110 -4.83 -53.98 -26.57
C GLU A 110 -6.09 -54.76 -26.99
#